data_AF-A0A960BAI9-F1
#
_entry.id   AF-A0A960BAI9-F1
#
_cell.length_a   1.000
_cell.length_b   1.000
_cell.length_c   1.000
_cell.angle_alpha   90.00
_cell.angle_beta   90.00
_cell.angle_gamma   90.00
#
_symmetry.space_group_name_H-M   'P 1'
#
loop_
_entity.id
_entity.type
_entity.pdbx_description
1 polymer ?
#
loop_
_entity_poly.entity_id
_entity_poly.type
_entity_poly.pdbx_seq_one_letter_code
_entity_poly.pdbx_strand_id
1 'polypeptide(L)' 'IGREQLDALFALDPDAWSAEADLTEEYFTQFGDKLPPELLDQLAELRARIAAARE' A
#
# COMPACT_ATOMS: atom_id res chain seq x y z
N ILE A 1 17.42 -21.39 -3.65
CA ILE A 1 16.23 -20.67 -4.17
C ILE A 1 16.48 -20.47 -5.67
N GLY A 2 15.59 -20.99 -6.53
CA GLY A 2 15.71 -20.84 -7.99
C GLY A 2 15.34 -19.43 -8.45
N ARG A 3 15.64 -19.09 -9.71
CA ARG A 3 15.37 -17.74 -10.27
C ARG A 3 13.89 -17.36 -10.20
N GLU A 4 13.01 -18.27 -10.60
CA GLU A 4 11.55 -18.06 -10.55
C GLU A 4 11.05 -17.79 -9.13
N GLN A 5 11.63 -18.45 -8.13
CA GLN A 5 11.26 -18.24 -6.72
C GLN A 5 11.74 -16.87 -6.23
N LEU A 6 12.90 -16.40 -6.69
CA LEU A 6 13.36 -15.04 -6.39
C LEU A 6 12.47 -14.00 -7.08
N ASP A 7 12.12 -14.22 -8.36
CA ASP A 7 11.25 -13.30 -9.09
C ASP A 7 9.86 -13.21 -8.42
N ALA A 8 9.32 -14.33 -7.91
CA ALA A 8 8.08 -14.35 -7.14
C ALA A 8 8.16 -13.59 -5.81
N LEU A 9 9.29 -13.63 -5.10
CA LEU A 9 9.49 -12.87 -3.84
C LEU A 9 9.50 -11.36 -4.06
N PHE A 10 9.91 -10.91 -5.25
CA PHE A 10 9.96 -9.49 -5.62
C PHE A 10 8.78 -9.06 -6.50
N ALA A 11 7.83 -9.95 -6.78
CA ALA A 11 6.64 -9.62 -7.53
C ALA A 11 5.80 -8.59 -6.76
N LEU A 12 5.47 -7.49 -7.42
CA LEU A 12 4.57 -6.46 -6.90
C LEU A 12 3.21 -6.66 -7.57
N ASP A 13 2.20 -7.04 -6.80
CA ASP A 13 0.81 -7.11 -7.24
C ASP A 13 0.09 -5.80 -6.87
N PRO A 14 -0.16 -4.90 -7.83
CA PRO A 14 -0.81 -3.62 -7.53
C PRO A 14 -2.22 -3.77 -6.97
N ASP A 15 -2.92 -4.86 -7.29
CA ASP A 15 -4.27 -5.11 -6.79
C ASP A 15 -4.26 -5.51 -5.32
N ALA A 16 -3.35 -6.41 -4.94
CA ALA A 16 -3.13 -6.74 -3.54
C ALA A 16 -2.73 -5.50 -2.72
N TRP A 17 -1.78 -4.69 -3.23
CA TRP A 17 -1.34 -3.48 -2.54
C TRP A 17 -2.42 -2.40 -2.43
N SER A 18 -3.31 -2.29 -3.43
CA SER A 18 -4.47 -1.40 -3.35
C SER A 18 -5.42 -1.82 -2.22
N ALA A 19 -5.69 -3.12 -2.07
CA ALA A 19 -6.53 -3.63 -1.00
C ALA A 19 -5.88 -3.40 0.38
N GLU A 20 -4.57 -3.60 0.50
CA GLU A 20 -3.82 -3.29 1.74
C GLU A 20 -3.85 -1.79 2.09
N ALA A 21 -3.85 -0.90 1.08
CA ALA A 21 -4.01 0.54 1.31
C ALA A 21 -5.40 0.89 1.86
N ASP A 22 -6.45 0.20 1.39
CA ASP A 22 -7.81 0.34 1.93
C ASP A 22 -7.86 -0.10 3.41
N LEU A 23 -7.28 -1.26 3.73
CA LEU A 23 -7.19 -1.75 5.11
C LEU A 23 -6.36 -0.83 6.01
N THR A 24 -5.32 -0.18 5.46
CA THR A 24 -4.52 0.80 6.19
C THR A 24 -5.33 2.04 6.55
N GLU A 25 -6.17 2.53 5.63
CA GLU A 25 -7.09 3.63 5.91
C GLU A 25 -8.09 3.27 7.01
N GLU A 26 -8.67 2.06 6.94
CA GLU A 26 -9.55 1.55 8.00
C GLU A 26 -8.84 1.47 9.35
N TYR A 27 -7.59 0.98 9.38
CA TYR A 27 -6.77 0.93 10.59
C TYR A 27 -6.51 2.32 11.18
N PHE A 28 -6.22 3.31 10.32
CA PHE A 28 -5.99 4.70 10.71
C PHE A 28 -7.19 5.33 11.43
N THR A 29 -8.42 4.93 11.10
CA THR A 29 -9.62 5.42 11.79
C THR A 29 -9.61 5.16 13.30
N GLN A 30 -8.91 4.11 13.76
CA GLN A 30 -8.83 3.75 15.19
C GLN A 30 -8.12 4.80 16.04
N PHE A 31 -7.30 5.65 15.42
CA PHE A 31 -6.52 6.67 16.13
C PHE A 31 -7.27 8.01 16.25
N GLY A 32 -8.29 8.24 15.42
CA GLY A 32 -9.03 9.50 15.37
C GLY A 32 -8.09 10.70 15.30
N ASP A 33 -8.31 11.67 16.19
CA ASP A 33 -7.55 12.93 16.24
C ASP A 33 -6.07 12.78 16.62
N LYS A 34 -5.63 11.59 17.04
CA LYS A 34 -4.23 11.33 17.39
C LYS A 34 -3.38 10.89 16.20
N LEU A 35 -4.00 10.66 15.05
CA LEU A 35 -3.27 10.31 13.84
C LEU A 35 -2.54 11.55 13.29
N PRO A 36 -1.21 11.51 13.13
CA PRO A 36 -0.50 12.58 12.44
C PRO A 36 -1.03 12.73 11.01
N PRO A 37 -1.40 13.94 10.56
CA PRO A 37 -1.94 14.15 9.21
C PRO A 37 -0.96 13.73 8.11
N GLU A 38 0.34 13.80 8.38
CA GLU A 38 1.38 13.40 7.45
C GLU A 38 1.29 11.90 7.07
N LEU A 39 0.71 11.05 7.93
CA LEU A 39 0.48 9.64 7.59
C LEU A 39 -0.64 9.47 6.56
N LEU A 40 -1.67 10.31 6.58
CA LEU A 40 -2.72 10.33 5.56
C LEU A 40 -2.16 10.80 4.22
N ASP A 41 -1.28 11.80 4.23
CA ASP A 41 -0.58 12.27 3.04
C ASP A 41 0.27 11.15 2.43
N GLN A 42 1.03 10.42 3.26
CA GLN A 42 1.83 9.27 2.80
C GLN A 42 0.97 8.13 2.24
N LEU A 43 -0.21 7.87 2.83
CA LEU A 43 -1.16 6.89 2.31
C LEU A 43 -1.71 7.31 0.93
N ALA A 44 -2.03 8.60 0.76
CA ALA A 44 -2.47 9.14 -0.53
C ALA A 44 -1.37 9.00 -1.60
N GLU A 45 -0.12 9.32 -1.27
CA GLU A 45 1.03 9.13 -2.16
C GLU A 45 1.27 7.65 -2.50
N LEU A 46 1.07 6.73 -1.54
CA LEU A 46 1.14 5.30 -1.79
C LEU A 46 0.06 4.86 -2.79
N ARG A 47 -1.19 5.26 -2.59
CA ARG A 47 -2.30 4.95 -3.50
C ARG A 47 -2.04 5.48 -4.92
N ALA A 48 -1.46 6.67 -5.06
CA ALA A 48 -1.09 7.23 -6.35
C ALA A 48 -0.01 6.38 -7.07
N ARG A 49 1.02 5.93 -6.35
CA ARG A 49 2.07 5.05 -6.90
C ARG A 49 1.53 3.69 -7.33
N ILE A 50 0.60 3.12 -6.56
CA ILE A 50 -0.08 1.86 -6.90
C ILE A 50 -0.93 2.02 -8.16
N ALA A 51 -1.70 3.12 -8.25
CA ALA A 51 -2.50 3.41 -9.44
C ALA A 51 -1.63 3.54 -10.70
N ALA A 52 -0.50 4.25 -10.61
CA ALA A 52 0.45 4.36 -11.71
C ALA A 52 1.10 3.02 -12.10
N ALA A 53 1.24 2.07 -11.17
CA ALA A 53 1.78 0.74 -11.45
C ALA A 53 0.77 -0.22 -12.09
N ARG A 54 -0.52 0.14 -12.13
CA ARG A 54 -1.58 -0.62 -12.81
C ARG A 54 -1.71 -0.27 -14.30
N GLU A 55 -1.21 0.89 -14.70
CA GLU A 55 -1.19 1.36 -16.10
C GLU A 55 -0.04 0.73 -16.90
#